data_AF-A0A939HZ15-F1
#
_entry.id   AF-A0A939HZ15-F1
#
_cell.length_a   1.000
_cell.length_b   1.000
_cell.length_c   1.000
_cell.angle_alpha   90.00
_cell.angle_beta   90.00
_cell.angle_gamma   90.00
#
_symmetry.space_group_name_H-M   'P 1'
#
loop_
_entity.id
_entity.type
_entity.pdbx_description
1 polymer ?
#
loop_
_entity_poly.entity_id
_entity_poly.type
_entity_poly.pdbx_seq_one_letter_code
_entity_poly.pdbx_strand_id
1 'polypeptide(L)'
;MFKVNQLVIIAGTSAAGKSFLIDKIRRRSCSRLSEQLGIADPSAWRYLHAHELPDISEPIIRRLILHYDLYSEYSPENGFKYLHELISNSDSVIIVTLCVSLKILIKRKNSRLIRIFTALLYNPGRNLRRKNPEDNYASLQITPIWESILSGLRRVAYSPKAYKRSIYLLRRRWNERNTYKDGVTVLALYDKWFNFINKYDVMNYWLDSSKSDISIANPYETDRGNCSLQINSLIRE
;
A
#
# COMPACT_ATOMS: atom_id res chain seq x y z
N MET A 1 4.08 0.33 -24.49
CA MET A 1 3.59 -0.45 -23.34
C MET A 1 3.74 -1.95 -23.65
N PHE A 2 4.04 -2.80 -22.68
CA PHE A 2 4.06 -4.26 -22.87
C PHE A 2 2.64 -4.85 -22.77
N LYS A 3 2.45 -6.07 -23.30
CA LYS A 3 1.19 -6.81 -23.20
C LYS A 3 1.14 -7.63 -21.90
N VAL A 4 -0.03 -7.74 -21.27
CA VAL A 4 -0.24 -8.60 -20.10
C VAL A 4 -1.36 -9.61 -20.35
N ASN A 5 -1.15 -10.91 -20.14
CA ASN A 5 -2.26 -11.85 -20.35
C ASN A 5 -3.25 -11.78 -19.18
N GLN A 6 -2.74 -11.77 -17.94
CA GLN A 6 -3.58 -11.68 -16.74
C GLN A 6 -3.02 -10.64 -15.77
N LEU A 7 -3.81 -9.61 -15.50
CA LEU A 7 -3.47 -8.50 -14.62
C LEU A 7 -4.34 -8.50 -13.37
N VAL A 8 -3.71 -8.47 -12.20
CA VAL A 8 -4.38 -8.22 -10.92
C VAL A 8 -3.81 -6.94 -10.32
N ILE A 9 -4.65 -5.92 -10.16
CA ILE A 9 -4.27 -4.64 -9.56
C ILE A 9 -4.70 -4.63 -8.11
N ILE A 10 -3.75 -4.61 -7.17
CA ILE A 10 -4.03 -4.43 -5.74
C ILE A 10 -3.83 -2.96 -5.40
N ALA A 11 -4.93 -2.23 -5.34
CA ALA A 11 -5.00 -0.79 -5.15
C ALA A 11 -5.46 -0.40 -3.74
N GLY A 12 -5.27 0.87 -3.41
CA GLY A 12 -5.67 1.46 -2.13
C GLY A 12 -4.68 2.52 -1.66
N THR A 13 -5.06 3.24 -0.62
CA THR A 13 -4.22 4.30 -0.06
C THR A 13 -2.99 3.75 0.68
N SER A 14 -2.04 4.63 0.99
CA SER A 14 -0.88 4.26 1.80
C SER A 14 -1.31 3.87 3.20
N ALA A 15 -0.86 2.69 3.67
CA ALA A 15 -1.31 2.04 4.90
C ALA A 15 -2.62 1.25 4.84
N ALA A 16 -3.22 1.11 3.66
CA ALA A 16 -4.40 0.26 3.47
C ALA A 16 -4.13 -1.25 3.63
N GLY A 17 -2.86 -1.69 3.72
CA GLY A 17 -2.53 -3.12 3.92
C GLY A 17 -2.17 -3.88 2.63
N LYS A 18 -2.05 -3.19 1.48
CA LYS A 18 -1.72 -3.79 0.18
C LYS A 18 -0.51 -4.73 0.21
N SER A 19 0.62 -4.28 0.78
CA SER A 19 1.82 -5.13 0.90
C SER A 19 1.58 -6.36 1.76
N PHE A 20 0.80 -6.23 2.85
CA PHE A 20 0.46 -7.37 3.70
C PHE A 20 -0.42 -8.37 2.95
N LEU A 21 -1.36 -7.90 2.15
CA LEU A 21 -2.18 -8.76 1.29
C LEU A 21 -1.33 -9.51 0.25
N ILE A 22 -0.44 -8.79 -0.45
CA ILE A 22 0.48 -9.39 -1.42
C ILE A 22 1.38 -10.43 -0.76
N ASP A 23 1.91 -10.14 0.43
CA ASP A 23 2.73 -11.08 1.18
C ASP A 23 1.93 -12.32 1.60
N LYS A 24 0.65 -12.18 1.99
CA LYS A 24 -0.26 -13.31 2.25
C LYS A 24 -0.50 -14.16 1.00
N ILE A 25 -0.73 -13.53 -0.16
CA ILE A 25 -0.91 -14.22 -1.44
C ILE A 25 0.36 -15.02 -1.78
N ARG A 26 1.53 -14.40 -1.72
CA ARG A 26 2.82 -15.06 -1.98
C ARG A 26 3.06 -16.27 -1.09
N ARG A 27 2.71 -16.15 0.20
CA ARG A 27 2.85 -17.22 1.20
C ARG A 27 1.72 -18.25 1.18
N ARG A 28 0.76 -18.15 0.26
CA ARG A 28 -0.44 -19.01 0.18
C ARG A 28 -1.27 -19.01 1.47
N SER A 29 -1.17 -17.97 2.30
CA SER A 29 -1.90 -17.87 3.59
C SER A 29 -3.28 -17.21 3.45
N CYS A 30 -3.77 -17.05 2.23
CA CYS A 30 -5.13 -16.59 1.90
C CYS A 30 -5.63 -17.32 0.66
N SER A 31 -5.73 -18.66 0.74
CA SER A 31 -6.09 -19.56 -0.36
C SER A 31 -7.41 -19.17 -1.02
N ARG A 32 -8.47 -18.96 -0.23
CA ARG A 32 -9.80 -18.57 -0.72
C ARG A 32 -9.77 -17.33 -1.59
N LEU A 33 -9.12 -16.26 -1.13
CA LEU A 33 -8.98 -15.04 -1.92
C LEU A 33 -8.13 -15.28 -3.18
N SER A 34 -7.06 -16.06 -3.07
CA SER A 34 -6.17 -16.35 -4.20
C SER A 34 -6.91 -17.13 -5.28
N GLU A 35 -7.74 -18.10 -4.90
CA GLU A 35 -8.61 -18.86 -5.80
C GLU A 35 -9.63 -17.96 -6.51
N GLN A 36 -10.31 -17.08 -5.77
CA GLN A 36 -11.24 -16.10 -6.35
C GLN A 36 -10.56 -15.16 -7.35
N LEU A 37 -9.28 -14.84 -7.15
CA LEU A 37 -8.49 -14.01 -8.07
C LEU A 37 -7.85 -14.81 -9.22
N GLY A 38 -8.06 -16.13 -9.30
CA GLY A 38 -7.43 -17.01 -10.29
C GLY A 38 -5.91 -17.17 -10.08
N ILE A 39 -5.43 -16.98 -8.86
CA ILE A 39 -4.02 -17.09 -8.44
C ILE A 39 -3.81 -18.47 -7.78
N ALA A 40 -3.96 -19.55 -8.55
CA ALA A 40 -3.77 -20.91 -8.03
C ALA A 40 -2.31 -21.19 -7.61
N ASP A 41 -1.34 -20.68 -8.39
CA ASP A 41 0.09 -20.77 -8.07
C ASP A 41 0.73 -19.37 -8.03
N PRO A 42 0.90 -18.77 -6.84
CA PRO A 42 1.55 -17.47 -6.67
C PRO A 42 2.97 -17.38 -7.23
N SER A 43 3.71 -18.50 -7.33
CA SER A 43 5.10 -18.47 -7.78
C SER A 43 5.22 -18.17 -9.29
N ALA A 44 4.17 -18.44 -10.07
CA ALA A 44 4.08 -18.11 -11.49
C ALA A 44 3.72 -16.64 -11.78
N TRP A 45 3.46 -15.83 -10.75
CA TRP A 45 3.09 -14.41 -10.91
C TRP A 45 4.30 -13.50 -10.73
N ARG A 46 4.42 -12.51 -11.60
CA ARG A 46 5.33 -11.39 -11.37
C ARG A 46 4.64 -10.38 -10.46
N TYR A 47 5.40 -9.80 -9.54
CA TYR A 47 4.91 -8.79 -8.61
C TYR A 47 5.70 -7.51 -8.82
N LEU A 48 5.02 -6.41 -9.11
CA LEU A 48 5.65 -5.12 -9.37
C LEU A 48 4.95 -4.00 -8.61
N HIS A 49 5.71 -2.99 -8.24
CA HIS A 49 5.16 -1.70 -7.87
C HIS A 49 4.89 -0.86 -9.13
N ALA A 50 3.87 -0.01 -9.10
CA ALA A 50 3.51 0.84 -10.23
C ALA A 50 4.67 1.73 -10.74
N HIS A 51 5.50 2.26 -9.83
CA HIS A 51 6.66 3.06 -10.20
C HIS A 51 7.77 2.28 -10.92
N GLU A 52 7.74 0.94 -10.91
CA GLU A 52 8.70 0.06 -11.59
C GLU A 52 8.23 -0.27 -13.02
N LEU A 53 7.00 0.09 -13.41
CA LEU A 53 6.45 -0.16 -14.75
C LEU A 53 7.33 0.39 -15.89
N PRO A 54 7.92 1.60 -15.79
CA PRO A 54 8.77 2.14 -16.85
C PRO A 54 10.07 1.35 -17.08
N ASP A 55 10.51 0.56 -16.10
CA ASP A 55 11.79 -0.16 -16.15
C ASP A 55 11.65 -1.57 -16.77
N ILE A 56 10.45 -1.94 -17.22
CA ILE A 56 10.15 -3.26 -17.78
C ILE A 56 10.54 -3.29 -19.26
N SER A 57 11.51 -4.15 -19.59
CA SER A 57 11.93 -4.40 -20.97
C SER A 57 11.20 -5.58 -21.62
N GLU A 58 10.56 -6.46 -20.86
CA GLU A 58 9.88 -7.61 -21.45
C GLU A 58 8.62 -7.19 -22.21
N PRO A 59 8.45 -7.59 -23.48
CA PRO A 59 7.33 -7.16 -24.31
C PRO A 59 5.99 -7.79 -23.89
N ILE A 60 6.04 -8.94 -23.21
CA ILE A 60 4.86 -9.70 -22.78
C ILE A 60 5.08 -10.22 -21.37
N ILE A 61 4.12 -9.98 -20.47
CA ILE A 61 4.07 -10.54 -19.12
C ILE A 61 2.85 -11.44 -19.00
N ARG A 62 3.04 -12.74 -18.76
CA ARG A 62 1.91 -13.68 -18.68
C ARG A 62 0.97 -13.38 -17.50
N ARG A 63 1.52 -13.13 -16.31
CA ARG A 63 0.75 -12.95 -15.07
C ARG A 63 1.39 -11.88 -14.21
N LEU A 64 0.66 -10.80 -13.93
CA LEU A 64 1.15 -9.64 -13.20
C LEU A 64 0.24 -9.28 -12.02
N ILE A 65 0.81 -9.22 -10.83
CA ILE A 65 0.20 -8.56 -9.67
C ILE A 65 0.85 -7.19 -9.50
N LEU A 66 0.06 -6.14 -9.70
CA LEU A 66 0.48 -4.76 -9.56
C LEU A 66 0.13 -4.21 -8.19
N HIS A 67 1.14 -3.80 -7.42
CA HIS A 67 0.98 -3.03 -6.19
C HIS A 67 0.82 -1.55 -6.54
N TYR A 68 -0.41 -1.04 -6.39
CA TYR A 68 -0.78 0.31 -6.82
C TYR A 68 -1.14 1.18 -5.60
N ASP A 69 -0.34 2.20 -5.31
CA ASP A 69 -0.62 3.13 -4.20
C ASP A 69 -1.27 4.40 -4.72
N LEU A 70 -2.57 4.55 -4.46
CA LEU A 70 -3.37 5.65 -5.01
C LEU A 70 -2.76 7.02 -4.74
N TYR A 71 -2.07 7.19 -3.60
CA TYR A 71 -1.51 8.49 -3.24
C TYR A 71 -0.21 8.80 -3.98
N SER A 72 0.64 7.81 -4.27
CA SER A 72 1.88 8.05 -5.02
C SER A 72 1.69 8.07 -6.52
N GLU A 73 0.68 7.36 -7.02
CA GLU A 73 0.47 7.18 -8.47
C GLU A 73 -0.60 8.10 -9.07
N TYR A 74 -1.28 8.91 -8.25
CA TYR A 74 -2.24 9.91 -8.73
C TYR A 74 -1.61 11.30 -8.79
N SER A 75 -1.80 11.99 -9.91
CA SER A 75 -1.52 13.42 -10.04
C SER A 75 -2.72 14.14 -10.66
N PRO A 76 -3.00 15.41 -10.30
CA PRO A 76 -4.06 16.18 -10.96
C PRO A 76 -3.90 16.27 -12.47
N GLU A 77 -2.66 16.34 -12.96
CA GLU A 77 -2.34 16.55 -14.37
C GLU A 77 -2.45 15.27 -15.19
N ASN A 78 -1.99 14.14 -14.65
CA ASN A 78 -1.92 12.86 -15.40
C ASN A 78 -2.93 11.81 -14.94
N GLY A 79 -3.73 12.09 -13.90
CA GLY A 79 -4.62 11.10 -13.29
C GLY A 79 -3.84 9.90 -12.75
N PHE A 80 -4.33 8.69 -13.03
CA PHE A 80 -3.70 7.41 -12.66
C PHE A 80 -2.72 6.98 -13.74
N LYS A 81 -1.45 7.31 -13.54
CA LYS A 81 -0.38 7.16 -14.54
C LYS A 81 -0.25 5.71 -15.02
N TYR A 82 -0.11 5.52 -16.34
CA TYR A 82 0.06 4.22 -17.03
C TYR A 82 -1.10 3.23 -16.91
N LEU A 83 -2.06 3.45 -16.01
CA LEU A 83 -3.05 2.43 -15.70
C LEU A 83 -4.05 2.22 -16.83
N HIS A 84 -4.42 3.29 -17.56
CA HIS A 84 -5.26 3.20 -18.75
C HIS A 84 -4.64 2.27 -19.81
N GLU A 85 -3.41 2.56 -20.20
CA GLU A 85 -2.67 1.75 -21.18
C GLU A 85 -2.48 0.31 -20.68
N LEU A 86 -2.22 0.10 -19.38
CA LEU A 86 -2.01 -1.23 -18.84
C LEU A 86 -3.29 -2.07 -18.90
N ILE A 87 -4.43 -1.47 -18.52
CA ILE A 87 -5.75 -2.12 -18.59
C ILE A 87 -6.08 -2.45 -20.05
N SER A 88 -5.90 -1.52 -20.98
CA SER A 88 -6.19 -1.72 -22.40
C SER A 88 -5.27 -2.75 -23.08
N ASN A 89 -4.04 -2.94 -22.59
CA ASN A 89 -3.10 -3.95 -23.09
C ASN A 89 -3.16 -5.28 -22.31
N SER A 90 -4.21 -5.50 -21.52
CA SER A 90 -4.39 -6.72 -20.75
C SER A 90 -5.53 -7.59 -21.29
N ASP A 91 -5.30 -8.90 -21.47
CA ASP A 91 -6.38 -9.80 -21.94
C ASP A 91 -7.43 -10.04 -20.84
N SER A 92 -7.02 -10.03 -19.56
CA SER A 92 -7.90 -10.15 -18.40
C SER A 92 -7.43 -9.24 -17.27
N VAL A 93 -8.36 -8.52 -16.65
CA VAL A 93 -8.08 -7.56 -15.57
C VAL A 93 -8.99 -7.80 -14.38
N ILE A 94 -8.38 -7.93 -13.21
CA ILE A 94 -9.06 -7.95 -11.92
C ILE A 94 -8.50 -6.82 -11.06
N ILE A 95 -9.37 -5.98 -10.53
CA ILE A 95 -9.00 -4.89 -9.63
C ILE A 95 -9.44 -5.26 -8.21
N VAL A 96 -8.55 -5.12 -7.24
CA VAL A 96 -8.80 -5.31 -5.81
C VAL A 96 -8.47 -4.01 -5.09
N THR A 97 -9.50 -3.31 -4.63
CA THR A 97 -9.35 -2.04 -3.91
C THR A 97 -9.46 -2.26 -2.41
N LEU A 98 -8.41 -1.95 -1.65
CA LEU A 98 -8.43 -2.01 -0.19
C LEU A 98 -8.99 -0.68 0.35
N CYS A 99 -10.21 -0.75 0.88
CA CYS A 99 -10.87 0.34 1.57
C CYS A 99 -10.61 0.19 3.08
N VAL A 100 -10.29 1.31 3.74
CA VAL A 100 -9.98 1.33 5.17
C VAL A 100 -10.45 2.65 5.73
N SER A 101 -11.05 2.62 6.91
CA SER A 101 -11.46 3.85 7.55
C SER A 101 -10.31 4.79 7.88
N LEU A 102 -10.61 6.08 7.86
CA LEU A 102 -9.61 7.12 8.08
C LEU A 102 -8.95 6.98 9.46
N LYS A 103 -9.74 6.62 10.48
CA LYS A 103 -9.28 6.35 11.84
C LYS A 103 -8.20 5.27 11.86
N ILE A 104 -8.42 4.16 11.15
CA ILE A 104 -7.47 3.05 11.08
C ILE A 104 -6.23 3.43 10.25
N LEU A 105 -6.41 4.15 9.13
CA LEU A 105 -5.28 4.64 8.32
C LEU A 105 -4.37 5.56 9.13
N ILE A 106 -4.93 6.51 9.88
CA ILE A 106 -4.17 7.40 10.78
C ILE A 106 -3.46 6.60 11.86
N LYS A 107 -4.15 5.65 12.53
CA LYS A 107 -3.54 4.77 13.54
C LYS A 107 -2.35 3.99 12.98
N ARG A 108 -2.50 3.39 11.80
CA ARG A 108 -1.43 2.63 11.11
C ARG A 108 -0.27 3.54 10.71
N LYS A 109 -0.54 4.76 10.22
CA LYS A 109 0.49 5.75 9.88
C LYS A 109 1.25 6.24 11.11
N ASN A 110 0.56 6.55 12.21
CA ASN A 110 1.19 6.93 13.48
C ASN A 110 2.10 5.80 13.98
N SER A 111 1.62 4.55 13.94
CA SER A 111 2.42 3.39 14.35
C SER A 111 3.70 3.24 13.51
N ARG A 112 3.63 3.50 12.19
CA ARG A 112 4.82 3.51 11.32
C ARG A 112 5.77 4.67 11.63
N LEU A 113 5.24 5.86 11.88
CA LEU A 113 6.05 7.02 12.26
C LEU A 113 6.80 6.76 13.58
N ILE A 114 6.11 6.22 14.58
CA ILE A 114 6.72 5.81 15.86
C ILE A 114 7.82 4.78 15.57
N ARG A 115 7.56 3.74 14.77
CA ARG A 115 8.60 2.75 14.42
C ARG A 115 9.81 3.36 13.72
N ILE A 116 9.63 4.29 12.78
CA ILE A 116 10.73 4.98 12.10
C ILE A 116 11.51 5.83 13.10
N PHE A 117 10.81 6.56 13.97
CA PHE A 117 11.40 7.41 14.99
C PHE A 117 12.17 6.60 16.04
N THR A 118 11.58 5.51 16.56
CA THR A 118 12.24 4.54 17.43
C THR A 118 13.46 3.94 16.75
N ALA A 119 13.35 3.48 15.50
CA ALA A 119 14.51 2.95 14.78
C ALA A 119 15.64 3.99 14.61
N LEU A 120 15.28 5.27 14.44
CA LEU A 120 16.22 6.38 14.40
C LEU A 120 16.95 6.63 15.72
N LEU A 121 16.26 6.51 16.84
CA LEU A 121 16.85 6.69 18.17
C LEU A 121 17.75 5.52 18.56
N TYR A 122 17.27 4.28 18.40
CA TYR A 122 17.93 3.09 18.94
C TYR A 122 18.91 2.42 17.98
N ASN A 123 18.76 2.60 16.66
CA ASN A 123 19.63 1.98 15.65
C ASN A 123 20.15 2.98 14.58
N PRO A 124 20.83 4.09 14.96
CA PRO A 124 21.37 5.03 13.99
C PRO A 124 22.46 4.33 13.17
N GLY A 125 22.24 4.17 11.86
CA GLY A 125 23.21 3.58 10.93
C GLY A 125 22.85 2.19 10.39
N ARG A 126 21.88 1.47 10.96
CA ARG A 126 21.32 0.29 10.27
C ARG A 126 20.39 0.79 9.17
N ASN A 127 20.67 0.40 7.92
CA ASN A 127 19.74 0.60 6.81
C ASN A 127 18.36 0.08 7.25
N LEU A 128 17.32 0.91 7.14
CA LEU A 128 15.92 0.58 7.44
C LEU A 128 15.34 -0.49 6.46
N ARG A 129 16.17 -1.38 5.92
CA ARG A 129 15.71 -2.56 5.19
C ARG A 129 14.84 -3.38 6.14
N ARG A 130 13.60 -3.65 5.72
CA ARG A 130 12.58 -4.39 6.47
C ARG A 130 13.18 -5.67 7.06
N LYS A 131 13.49 -5.68 8.36
CA LYS A 131 13.53 -6.92 9.15
C LYS A 131 12.12 -7.23 9.63
N ASN A 132 11.80 -8.51 9.78
CA ASN A 132 10.52 -8.96 10.32
C ASN A 132 10.31 -8.34 11.72
N PRO A 133 9.12 -7.78 12.02
CA PRO A 133 8.85 -7.13 13.30
C PRO A 133 8.86 -8.10 14.50
N GLU A 134 8.82 -9.41 14.28
CA GLU A 134 8.82 -10.42 15.35
C GLU A 134 10.22 -10.66 15.94
N ASP A 135 11.29 -10.25 15.25
CA ASP A 135 12.65 -10.64 15.64
C ASP A 135 13.34 -9.72 16.68
N ASN A 136 12.72 -8.67 17.23
CA ASN A 136 13.52 -7.65 17.96
C ASN A 136 12.87 -6.80 19.08
N TYR A 137 11.73 -7.16 19.65
CA TYR A 137 11.12 -6.32 20.71
C TYR A 137 11.05 -6.95 22.11
N ALA A 138 11.37 -8.23 22.26
CA ALA A 138 11.23 -8.93 23.55
C ALA A 138 12.38 -8.70 24.56
N SER A 139 13.47 -8.00 24.18
CA SER A 139 14.68 -7.88 25.02
C SER A 139 15.17 -6.44 25.28
N LEU A 140 14.33 -5.43 25.05
CA LEU A 140 14.67 -4.04 25.41
C LEU A 140 14.55 -3.86 26.93
N GLN A 141 15.64 -4.14 27.66
CA GLN A 141 15.81 -3.64 29.02
C GLN A 141 15.67 -2.11 29.00
N ILE A 142 14.93 -1.56 29.98
CA ILE A 142 14.62 -0.14 30.09
C ILE A 142 15.89 0.62 30.46
N THR A 143 16.72 0.95 29.48
CA THR A 143 17.73 2.01 29.64
C THR A 143 17.02 3.36 29.79
N PRO A 144 17.53 4.30 30.61
CA PRO A 144 16.96 5.64 30.71
C PRO A 144 16.82 6.27 29.32
N ILE A 145 15.64 6.79 29.01
CA ILE A 145 15.30 7.38 27.70
C ILE A 145 16.37 8.40 27.24
N TRP A 146 16.95 9.14 28.19
CA TRP A 146 17.98 10.14 27.91
C TRP A 146 19.32 9.57 27.41
N GLU A 147 19.77 8.40 27.87
CA GLU A 147 21.00 7.78 27.34
C GLU A 147 20.80 7.27 25.91
N SER A 148 19.59 6.82 25.58
CA SER A 148 19.21 6.44 24.22
C SER A 148 19.14 7.66 23.30
N ILE A 149 18.63 8.80 23.78
CA ILE A 149 18.63 10.06 23.04
C ILE A 149 20.06 10.55 22.82
N LEU A 150 20.91 10.59 23.85
CA LEU A 150 22.29 11.07 23.77
C LEU A 150 23.17 10.19 22.88
N SER A 151 23.05 8.87 22.98
CA SER A 151 23.76 7.94 22.08
C SER A 151 23.27 8.04 20.64
N GLY A 152 21.97 8.27 20.44
CA GLY A 152 21.38 8.63 19.15
C GLY A 152 22.04 9.88 18.56
N LEU A 153 22.05 10.98 19.31
CA LEU A 153 22.67 12.26 18.90
C LEU A 153 24.17 12.13 18.62
N ARG A 154 24.93 11.36 19.41
CA ARG A 154 26.35 11.10 19.13
C ARG A 154 26.54 10.37 17.81
N ARG A 155 25.73 9.34 17.51
CA ARG A 155 25.83 8.60 16.24
C ARG A 155 25.36 9.40 15.02
N VAL A 156 24.46 10.36 15.20
CA VAL A 156 24.12 11.34 14.15
C VAL A 156 25.36 12.09 13.68
N ALA A 157 26.25 12.47 14.61
CA ALA A 157 27.51 13.13 14.26
C ALA A 157 28.43 12.23 13.41
N TYR A 158 28.41 10.91 13.65
CA TYR A 158 29.29 9.94 12.97
C TYR A 158 28.79 9.44 11.60
N SER A 159 27.49 9.54 11.28
CA SER A 159 26.96 9.16 9.95
C SER A 159 25.91 10.14 9.41
N PRO A 160 26.33 11.35 8.98
CA PRO A 160 25.40 12.39 8.56
C PRO A 160 24.53 11.99 7.37
N LYS A 161 25.08 11.21 6.41
CA LYS A 161 24.36 10.81 5.19
C LYS A 161 23.20 9.85 5.47
N ALA A 162 23.42 8.82 6.29
CA ALA A 162 22.36 7.85 6.64
C ALA A 162 21.26 8.54 7.47
N TYR A 163 21.65 9.44 8.37
CA TYR A 163 20.70 10.20 9.18
C TYR A 163 19.87 11.19 8.35
N LYS A 164 20.48 11.93 7.42
CA LYS A 164 19.77 12.82 6.49
C LYS A 164 18.66 12.10 5.71
N ARG A 165 18.95 10.89 5.19
CA ARG A 165 17.94 10.06 4.49
C ARG A 165 16.77 9.70 5.40
N SER A 166 17.05 9.34 6.65
CA SER A 166 16.01 8.95 7.60
C SER A 166 15.18 10.14 8.11
N ILE A 167 15.78 11.32 8.34
CA ILE A 167 15.02 12.55 8.60
C ILE A 167 14.14 12.89 7.40
N TYR A 168 14.69 12.83 6.19
CA TYR A 168 13.93 13.09 4.96
C TYR A 168 12.72 12.15 4.86
N LEU A 169 12.94 10.85 5.10
CA LEU A 169 11.86 9.87 5.13
C LEU A 169 10.83 10.18 6.22
N LEU A 170 11.27 10.51 7.44
CA LEU A 170 10.38 10.87 8.55
C LEU A 170 9.53 12.10 8.21
N ARG A 171 10.15 13.16 7.69
CA ARG A 171 9.47 14.38 7.24
C ARG A 171 8.46 14.09 6.13
N ARG A 172 8.85 13.30 5.11
CA ARG A 172 7.95 12.86 4.05
C ARG A 172 6.74 12.10 4.61
N ARG A 173 6.97 11.10 5.47
CA ARG A 173 5.90 10.31 6.09
C ARG A 173 5.02 11.13 7.03
N TRP A 174 5.58 12.14 7.70
CA TRP A 174 4.85 13.08 8.53
C TRP A 174 3.91 13.94 7.69
N ASN A 175 4.40 14.49 6.57
CA ASN A 175 3.58 15.23 5.62
C ASN A 175 2.46 14.35 5.04
N GLU A 176 2.79 13.13 4.59
CA GLU A 176 1.80 12.13 4.15
C GLU A 176 0.79 11.76 5.24
N ARG A 177 1.10 11.92 6.52
CA ARG A 177 0.16 11.68 7.63
C ARG A 177 -0.74 12.88 7.83
N ASN A 178 -0.22 14.11 7.70
CA ASN A 178 -1.02 15.32 7.82
C ASN A 178 -2.05 15.44 6.70
N THR A 179 -1.71 15.08 5.47
CA THR A 179 -2.69 15.02 4.37
C THR A 179 -3.85 14.06 4.66
N TYR A 180 -3.61 12.98 5.40
CA TYR A 180 -4.65 12.02 5.77
C TYR A 180 -5.49 12.47 6.97
N LYS A 181 -5.07 13.49 7.73
CA LYS A 181 -5.88 14.03 8.83
C LYS A 181 -7.06 14.86 8.31
N ASP A 182 -6.87 15.52 7.17
CA ASP A 182 -7.89 16.33 6.51
C ASP A 182 -9.10 15.48 6.09
N GLY A 183 -8.89 14.20 5.74
CA GLY A 183 -9.95 13.26 5.36
C GLY A 183 -10.58 13.55 4.00
N VAL A 184 -10.89 14.81 3.71
CA VAL A 184 -11.42 15.29 2.42
C VAL A 184 -10.52 14.86 1.28
N THR A 185 -9.20 15.05 1.41
CA THR A 185 -8.23 14.61 0.39
C THR A 185 -8.28 13.10 0.14
N VAL A 186 -8.47 12.29 1.18
CA VAL A 186 -8.52 10.82 1.05
C VAL A 186 -9.81 10.37 0.38
N LEU A 187 -10.95 10.93 0.79
CA LEU A 187 -12.25 10.67 0.18
C LEU A 187 -12.24 11.05 -1.30
N ALA A 188 -11.79 12.27 -1.62
CA ALA A 188 -11.70 12.75 -3.00
C ALA A 188 -10.80 11.84 -3.87
N LEU A 189 -9.74 11.27 -3.30
CA LEU A 189 -8.87 10.33 -4.02
C LEU A 189 -9.58 9.01 -4.31
N TYR A 190 -10.35 8.47 -3.36
CA TYR A 190 -11.17 7.30 -3.60
C TYR A 190 -12.26 7.58 -4.63
N ASP A 191 -12.97 8.72 -4.54
CA ASP A 191 -13.98 9.10 -5.54
C ASP A 191 -13.38 9.14 -6.95
N LYS A 192 -12.21 9.76 -7.10
CA LYS A 192 -11.46 9.77 -8.37
C LYS A 192 -11.09 8.37 -8.83
N TRP A 193 -10.65 7.49 -7.92
CA TRP A 193 -10.31 6.10 -8.23
C TRP A 193 -11.52 5.32 -8.71
N PHE A 194 -12.65 5.40 -8.01
CA PHE A 194 -13.87 4.69 -8.38
C PHE A 194 -14.45 5.22 -9.70
N ASN A 195 -14.44 6.54 -9.90
CA ASN A 195 -14.82 7.13 -11.18
C ASN A 195 -13.88 6.72 -12.32
N PHE A 196 -12.60 6.47 -12.04
CA PHE A 196 -11.67 5.96 -13.04
C PHE A 196 -11.96 4.52 -13.41
N ILE A 197 -12.06 3.60 -12.43
CA ILE A 197 -12.24 2.18 -12.71
C ILE A 197 -13.63 1.86 -13.29
N ASN A 198 -14.66 2.63 -12.92
CA ASN A 198 -16.03 2.47 -13.47
C ASN A 198 -16.11 2.78 -14.98
N LYS A 199 -15.09 3.40 -15.57
CA LYS A 199 -14.99 3.59 -17.03
C LYS A 199 -14.61 2.31 -17.77
N TYR A 200 -14.11 1.31 -17.06
CA TYR A 200 -13.68 0.04 -17.63
C TYR A 200 -14.66 -1.05 -17.20
N ASP A 201 -14.99 -1.93 -18.14
CA ASP A 201 -15.83 -3.10 -17.86
C ASP A 201 -14.95 -4.24 -17.34
N VAL A 202 -14.42 -4.06 -16.12
CA VAL A 202 -13.47 -5.00 -15.48
C VAL A 202 -14.00 -5.47 -14.14
N MET A 203 -13.60 -6.69 -13.74
CA MET A 203 -13.95 -7.22 -12.42
C MET A 203 -13.30 -6.38 -11.32
N ASN A 204 -14.08 -5.95 -10.34
CA ASN A 204 -13.63 -5.05 -9.29
C ASN A 204 -14.12 -5.53 -7.91
N TYR A 205 -13.18 -5.85 -7.03
CA TYR A 205 -13.44 -6.33 -5.67
C TYR A 205 -13.00 -5.31 -4.64
N TRP A 206 -13.83 -5.11 -3.62
CA TRP A 206 -13.52 -4.18 -2.54
C TRP A 206 -13.34 -4.92 -1.24
N LEU A 207 -12.24 -4.63 -0.56
CA LEU A 207 -11.86 -5.31 0.67
C LEU A 207 -11.74 -4.30 1.79
N ASP A 208 -12.52 -4.51 2.85
CA ASP A 208 -12.31 -3.82 4.11
C ASP A 208 -11.16 -4.49 4.88
N SER A 209 -9.98 -3.88 4.83
CA SER A 209 -8.80 -4.44 5.53
C SER A 209 -8.81 -4.20 7.05
N SER A 210 -9.86 -3.59 7.60
CA SER A 210 -10.03 -3.47 9.05
C SER A 210 -10.42 -4.80 9.70
N LYS A 211 -11.09 -5.68 8.94
CA LYS A 211 -11.56 -6.98 9.41
C LYS A 211 -10.42 -8.00 9.46
N SER A 212 -10.49 -8.92 10.43
CA SER A 212 -9.50 -10.00 10.61
C SER A 212 -9.52 -10.99 9.44
N ASP A 213 -10.72 -11.29 8.95
CA ASP A 213 -10.93 -12.14 7.79
C ASP A 213 -11.11 -11.29 6.54
N ILE A 214 -10.11 -11.36 5.66
CA ILE A 214 -10.15 -10.75 4.34
C ILE A 214 -10.94 -11.71 3.44
N SER A 215 -12.27 -11.72 3.59
CA SER A 215 -13.16 -12.30 2.60
C SER A 215 -13.52 -11.22 1.59
N ILE A 216 -13.55 -11.56 0.30
CA ILE A 216 -14.30 -10.77 -0.68
C ILE A 216 -15.74 -10.73 -0.15
N ALA A 217 -16.19 -9.58 0.33
CA ALA A 217 -17.63 -9.36 0.44
C ALA A 217 -18.17 -9.63 -0.95
N ASN A 218 -19.16 -10.53 -1.08
CA ASN A 218 -19.73 -10.94 -2.37
C ASN A 218 -19.70 -9.74 -3.30
N PRO A 219 -19.06 -9.84 -4.50
CA PRO A 219 -18.94 -8.71 -5.40
C PRO A 219 -20.35 -8.18 -5.50
N TYR A 220 -20.58 -7.01 -4.88
CA TYR A 220 -21.91 -6.50 -4.90
C TYR A 220 -22.15 -6.33 -6.40
N GLU A 221 -23.20 -6.94 -6.92
CA GLU A 221 -23.90 -6.39 -8.08
C GLU A 221 -24.49 -5.04 -7.63
N THR A 222 -23.64 -4.17 -7.10
CA THR A 222 -23.94 -2.81 -6.73
C THR A 222 -24.14 -2.14 -8.06
N ASP A 223 -25.41 -1.94 -8.37
CA ASP A 223 -25.89 -0.88 -9.22
C ASP A 223 -24.93 0.31 -9.10
N ARG A 224 -24.26 0.65 -10.21
CA ARG A 224 -23.02 1.47 -10.24
C ARG A 224 -23.14 2.82 -9.50
N GLY A 225 -24.35 3.27 -9.18
CA GLY A 225 -24.66 4.49 -8.44
C GLY A 225 -24.54 4.44 -6.91
N ASN A 226 -24.76 3.30 -6.24
CA ASN A 226 -24.83 3.25 -4.76
C ASN A 226 -23.48 3.05 -4.05
N CYS A 227 -22.45 2.75 -4.84
CA CYS A 227 -21.10 2.45 -4.41
C CYS A 227 -20.44 3.59 -3.61
N SER A 228 -20.57 4.83 -4.08
CA SER A 228 -19.92 6.00 -3.47
C SER A 228 -20.45 6.31 -2.07
N LEU A 229 -21.75 6.13 -1.83
CA LEU A 229 -22.38 6.39 -0.53
C LEU A 229 -21.89 5.41 0.55
N GLN A 230 -21.80 4.12 0.22
CA GLN A 230 -21.33 3.09 1.14
C GLN A 230 -19.82 3.21 1.43
N ILE A 231 -19.02 3.62 0.44
CA ILE A 231 -17.60 3.91 0.69
C ILE A 231 -17.45 5.12 1.60
N ASN A 232 -18.26 6.15 1.38
CA ASN A 232 -18.21 7.35 2.21
C ASN A 232 -18.57 7.04 3.66
N SER A 233 -19.55 6.17 3.94
CA SER A 233 -19.81 5.72 5.30
C SER A 233 -18.64 4.90 5.85
N LEU A 234 -18.16 3.89 5.12
CA LEU A 234 -17.06 3.03 5.54
C LEU A 234 -15.76 3.80 5.83
N ILE A 235 -15.45 4.83 5.05
CA ILE A 235 -14.23 5.62 5.25
C ILE A 235 -14.37 6.58 6.43
N ARG A 236 -15.58 7.11 6.67
CA ARG A 236 -15.85 8.08 7.74
C ARG A 236 -15.93 7.45 9.14
N GLU A 237 -16.33 6.18 9.26
CA GLU A 237 -16.45 5.43 10.52
C GLU A 237 -15.11 5.06 11.22
#